data_AF-A0AAW2DNW5-F1
#
_entry.id   AF-A0AAW2DNW5-F1
#
_cell.length_a   1.000
_cell.length_b   1.000
_cell.length_c   1.000
_cell.angle_alpha   90.00
_cell.angle_beta   90.00
_cell.angle_gamma   90.00
#
_symmetry.space_group_name_H-M   'P 1'
#
loop_
_entity.id
_entity.type
_entity.pdbx_description
1 polymer ?
#
loop_
_entity_poly.entity_id
_entity_poly.type
_entity_poly.pdbx_seq_one_letter_code
_entity_poly.pdbx_strand_id
1 'polypeptide(L)'
;MSLGYGDEMADEMVELVRKIMDRVYDDYSRVNSRYEHFLEAEKSIGCSNEIEKYLAENCESRRDVKFEILGWWKANSDRYQALSKMARDVLTIPVSMVASE
;
A
#
# COMPACT_ATOMS: atom_id res chain seq x y z
N MET A 1 -10.55 48.83 47.71
CA MET A 1 -9.44 48.21 46.95
C MET A 1 -9.61 46.70 47.01
N SER A 2 -10.16 46.08 45.98
CA SER A 2 -9.98 44.65 45.68
C SER A 2 -10.73 44.33 44.39
N LEU A 3 -10.09 44.43 43.22
CA LEU A 3 -10.68 44.02 41.93
C LEU A 3 -9.64 43.76 40.81
N GLY A 4 -8.36 43.49 41.14
CA GLY A 4 -7.30 43.25 40.14
C GLY A 4 -6.80 41.81 40.03
N TYR A 5 -6.91 41.02 41.10
CA TYR A 5 -6.27 39.70 41.19
C TYR A 5 -7.00 38.56 40.45
N GLY A 6 -8.29 38.74 40.13
CA GLY A 6 -9.12 37.67 39.53
C GLY A 6 -8.95 37.51 38.02
N ASP A 7 -8.58 38.58 37.32
CA ASP A 7 -8.48 38.63 35.86
C ASP A 7 -7.11 38.11 35.39
N GLU A 8 -6.04 38.51 36.09
CA GLU A 8 -4.66 38.05 35.84
C GLU A 8 -4.53 36.52 36.02
N MET A 9 -5.19 35.97 37.04
CA MET A 9 -5.20 34.53 37.27
C MET A 9 -6.03 33.78 36.21
N ALA A 10 -7.06 34.41 35.64
CA ALA A 10 -7.81 33.84 34.53
C ALA A 10 -6.97 33.83 33.24
N ASP A 11 -6.23 34.90 32.96
CA ASP A 11 -5.33 35.00 31.81
C ASP A 11 -4.19 33.98 31.88
N GLU A 12 -3.60 33.77 33.06
CA GLU A 12 -2.59 32.73 33.28
C GLU A 12 -3.14 31.32 33.00
N MET A 13 -4.38 31.05 33.42
CA MET A 13 -5.05 29.77 33.17
C MET A 13 -5.37 29.57 31.69
N VAL A 14 -5.79 30.62 30.99
CA VAL A 14 -6.03 30.59 29.54
C VAL A 14 -4.72 30.30 28.80
N GLU A 15 -3.62 30.95 29.15
CA GLU A 15 -2.30 30.69 28.56
C GLU A 15 -1.78 29.28 28.87
N LEU A 16 -2.06 28.76 30.06
CA LEU A 16 -1.70 27.38 30.42
C LEU A 16 -2.48 26.37 29.56
N VAL A 17 -3.80 26.56 29.40
CA VAL A 17 -4.64 25.71 28.56
C VAL A 17 -4.17 25.76 27.10
N ARG A 18 -3.83 26.95 26.59
CA ARG A 18 -3.30 27.13 25.24
C ARG A 18 -2.00 26.35 25.05
N LYS A 19 -1.06 26.45 26.00
CA LYS A 19 0.21 25.70 25.97
C LYS A 19 0.02 24.18 26.05
N ILE A 20 -0.95 23.72 26.84
CA ILE A 20 -1.28 22.28 26.91
C ILE A 20 -1.85 21.82 25.58
N MET A 21 -2.76 22.60 24.98
CA MET A 21 -3.36 22.28 23.69
C MET A 21 -2.32 22.23 22.57
N ASP A 22 -1.40 23.19 22.52
CA ASP A 22 -0.31 23.21 21.54
C ASP A 22 0.54 21.93 21.64
N ARG A 23 0.88 21.49 22.86
CA ARG A 23 1.65 20.25 23.08
C ARG A 23 0.89 19.01 22.66
N VAL A 24 -0.39 18.90 23.03
CA VAL A 24 -1.24 17.77 22.67
C VAL A 24 -1.41 17.69 21.15
N TYR A 25 -1.56 18.83 20.49
CA TYR A 25 -1.68 18.89 19.04
C TYR A 25 -0.37 18.50 18.34
N ASP A 26 0.79 18.98 18.81
CA ASP A 26 2.10 18.58 18.27
C ASP A 26 2.31 17.06 18.38
N ASP A 27 2.05 16.49 19.54
CA ASP A 27 2.16 15.04 19.75
C ASP A 27 1.19 14.26 18.85
N TYR A 28 -0.05 14.74 18.72
CA TYR A 28 -1.03 14.15 17.80
C TYR A 28 -0.55 14.22 16.35
N SER A 29 -0.11 15.38 15.88
CA SER A 29 0.37 15.59 14.51
C SER A 29 1.59 14.72 14.18
N ARG A 30 2.52 14.54 15.13
CA ARG A 30 3.69 13.66 14.97
C ARG A 30 3.28 12.20 14.80
N VAL A 31 2.34 11.71 15.62
CA VAL A 31 1.81 10.35 15.51
C VAL A 31 1.02 10.19 14.21
N ASN A 32 0.16 11.15 13.86
CA ASN A 32 -0.63 11.13 12.64
C ASN A 32 0.27 11.10 11.39
N SER A 33 1.32 11.92 11.35
CA SER A 33 2.30 11.93 10.25
C SER A 33 2.96 10.55 10.07
N ARG A 34 3.31 9.88 11.17
CA ARG A 34 3.87 8.52 11.09
C ARG A 34 2.86 7.50 10.57
N TYR A 35 1.59 7.64 10.95
CA TYR A 35 0.52 6.77 10.47
C TYR A 35 0.25 6.99 8.97
N GLU A 36 0.21 8.23 8.50
CA GLU A 36 0.07 8.52 7.07
C GLU A 36 1.24 7.96 6.26
N HIS A 37 2.48 8.11 6.74
CA HIS A 37 3.64 7.47 6.10
C HIS A 37 3.56 5.94 6.09
N PHE A 38 2.99 5.32 7.12
CA PHE A 38 2.73 3.89 7.13
C PHE A 38 1.69 3.50 6.07
N LEU A 39 0.59 4.23 5.94
CA LEU A 39 -0.43 4.00 4.91
C LEU A 39 0.11 4.22 3.50
N GLU A 40 0.95 5.23 3.29
CA GLU A 40 1.64 5.45 2.03
C GLU A 40 2.62 4.32 1.71
N ALA A 41 3.39 3.85 2.71
CA ALA A 41 4.30 2.73 2.56
C ALA A 41 3.52 1.43 2.29
N GLU A 42 2.44 1.16 3.01
CA GLU A 42 1.55 0.02 2.78
C GLU A 42 0.89 0.09 1.41
N LYS A 43 0.49 1.28 0.94
CA LYS A 43 0.00 1.50 -0.42
C LYS A 43 1.10 1.34 -1.47
N SER A 44 2.36 1.60 -1.12
CA SER A 44 3.52 1.32 -1.99
C SER A 44 3.89 -0.17 -2.02
N ILE A 45 3.73 -0.88 -0.90
CA ILE A 45 3.95 -2.33 -0.76
C ILE A 45 2.78 -3.11 -1.39
N GLY A 46 1.57 -2.57 -1.24
CA GLY A 46 0.31 -2.96 -1.89
C GLY A 46 0.08 -2.24 -3.21
N CYS A 47 1.12 -1.64 -3.81
CA CYS A 47 1.06 -1.10 -5.17
C CYS A 47 1.13 -2.27 -6.14
N SER A 48 0.06 -3.06 -6.20
CA SER A 48 -0.22 -4.11 -7.18
C SER A 48 1.01 -4.95 -7.49
N ASN A 49 1.29 -5.96 -6.66
CA ASN A 49 2.28 -6.95 -7.05
C ASN A 49 1.91 -7.52 -8.44
N GLU A 50 2.89 -8.02 -9.20
CA GLU A 50 2.66 -8.45 -10.60
C GLU A 50 1.46 -9.40 -10.77
N ILE A 51 1.15 -10.19 -9.72
CA ILE A 51 0.00 -11.10 -9.67
C ILE A 51 -1.31 -10.30 -9.59
N GLU A 52 -1.45 -9.39 -8.63
CA GLU A 52 -2.63 -8.52 -8.51
C GLU A 52 -2.87 -7.72 -9.78
N LYS A 53 -1.81 -7.22 -10.40
CA LYS A 53 -1.88 -6.51 -11.68
C LYS A 53 -2.37 -7.41 -12.81
N TYR A 54 -1.83 -8.62 -12.91
CA TYR A 54 -2.28 -9.61 -13.90
C TYR A 54 -3.74 -10.04 -13.69
N LEU A 55 -4.20 -10.12 -12.43
CA LEU A 55 -5.58 -10.48 -12.10
C LEU A 55 -6.57 -9.34 -12.34
N ALA A 56 -6.16 -8.09 -12.10
CA ALA A 56 -6.99 -6.90 -12.32
C ALA A 56 -7.11 -6.52 -13.80
N GLU A 57 -6.06 -6.76 -14.59
CA GLU A 57 -6.09 -6.52 -16.02
C GLU A 57 -6.88 -7.62 -16.73
N ASN A 58 -8.01 -7.22 -17.33
CA ASN A 58 -8.88 -8.13 -18.05
C ASN A 58 -8.07 -8.87 -19.13
N CYS A 59 -8.12 -10.21 -19.12
CA CYS A 59 -7.27 -11.05 -19.96
C CYS A 59 -7.78 -11.03 -21.42
N GLU A 60 -7.48 -9.97 -22.18
CA GLU A 60 -8.11 -9.66 -23.48
C GLU A 60 -7.91 -10.75 -24.56
N SER A 61 -6.90 -11.62 -24.45
CA SER A 61 -6.55 -12.60 -25.49
C SER A 61 -7.00 -14.04 -25.22
N ARG A 62 -7.71 -14.34 -24.13
CA ARG A 62 -8.08 -15.73 -23.77
C ARG A 62 -9.17 -16.38 -24.64
N ARG A 63 -9.76 -15.64 -25.58
CA ARG A 63 -10.84 -16.12 -26.45
C ARG A 63 -10.38 -16.61 -27.82
N ASP A 64 -9.08 -16.59 -28.09
CA ASP A 64 -8.53 -17.02 -29.37
C ASP A 64 -8.14 -18.51 -29.35
N VAL A 65 -8.53 -19.26 -30.37
CA VAL A 65 -8.32 -20.72 -30.46
C VAL A 65 -6.83 -21.08 -30.60
N LYS A 66 -5.99 -20.11 -30.98
CA LYS A 66 -4.53 -20.26 -31.16
C LYS A 66 -3.71 -19.52 -30.10
N PHE A 67 -4.24 -19.38 -28.89
CA PHE A 67 -3.54 -18.64 -27.85
C PHE A 67 -2.29 -19.38 -27.34
N GLU A 68 -1.11 -18.88 -27.73
CA GLU A 68 0.20 -19.38 -27.28
C GLU A 68 0.56 -18.80 -25.90
N ILE A 69 0.20 -19.51 -24.82
CA ILE A 69 0.38 -19.03 -23.43
C ILE A 69 1.83 -18.67 -23.09
N LEU A 70 2.82 -19.48 -23.51
CA LEU A 70 4.24 -19.19 -23.27
C LEU A 70 4.71 -17.99 -24.10
N GLY A 71 4.19 -17.84 -25.33
CA GLY A 71 4.44 -16.68 -26.17
C GLY A 71 3.90 -15.40 -25.55
N TRP A 72 2.71 -15.46 -24.95
CA TRP A 72 2.10 -14.33 -24.26
C TRP A 72 2.91 -13.90 -23.04
N TRP A 73 3.35 -14.84 -22.19
CA TRP A 73 4.22 -14.52 -21.05
C TRP A 73 5.57 -13.94 -21.47
N LYS A 74 6.12 -14.42 -22.58
CA LYS A 74 7.35 -13.86 -23.16
C LYS A 74 7.15 -12.42 -23.63
N ALA A 75 6.05 -12.13 -24.31
CA ALA A 75 5.72 -10.79 -24.80
C ALA A 75 5.43 -9.78 -23.67
N ASN A 76 4.95 -10.25 -22.52
CA ASN A 76 4.65 -9.41 -21.36
C ASN A 76 5.74 -9.44 -20.27
N SER A 77 6.93 -9.96 -20.58
CA SER A 77 8.01 -10.14 -19.59
C SER A 77 8.53 -8.82 -19.02
N ASP A 78 8.53 -7.74 -19.79
CA ASP A 78 8.88 -6.40 -19.29
C ASP A 78 7.85 -5.86 -18.30
N ARG A 79 6.58 -6.23 -18.47
CA ARG A 79 5.45 -5.81 -17.62
C ARG A 79 5.31 -6.65 -16.35
N TYR A 80 5.73 -7.92 -16.44
CA TYR A 80 5.61 -8.95 -15.41
C TYR A 80 6.93 -9.73 -15.30
N GLN A 81 7.96 -9.09 -14.76
CA GLN A 81 9.33 -9.63 -14.75
C GLN A 81 9.50 -10.87 -13.89
N ALA A 82 8.88 -10.91 -12.71
CA ALA A 82 8.92 -12.05 -11.82
C ALA A 82 7.92 -13.14 -12.25
N LEU A 83 6.69 -12.73 -12.55
CA LEU A 83 5.59 -13.62 -12.88
C LEU A 83 5.78 -14.32 -14.23
N SER A 84 6.38 -13.66 -15.24
CA SER A 84 6.71 -14.32 -16.51
C SER A 84 7.77 -15.42 -16.36
N LYS A 85 8.75 -15.24 -15.47
CA LYS A 85 9.76 -16.26 -15.15
C LYS A 85 9.09 -17.44 -14.44
N MET A 86 8.28 -17.19 -13.41
CA MET A 86 7.53 -18.23 -12.71
C MET A 86 6.59 -18.99 -13.65
N ALA A 87 5.86 -18.28 -14.52
CA ALA A 87 4.95 -18.89 -15.47
C ALA A 87 5.68 -19.81 -16.45
N ARG A 88 6.85 -19.40 -16.96
CA ARG A 88 7.69 -20.28 -17.78
C ARG A 88 8.10 -21.53 -17.00
N ASP A 89 8.59 -21.37 -15.78
CA ASP A 89 9.12 -22.49 -15.00
C ASP A 89 8.01 -23.50 -14.62
N VAL A 90 6.78 -23.03 -14.38
CA VAL A 90 5.61 -23.88 -14.09
C VAL A 90 5.00 -24.50 -15.35
N LEU A 91 4.80 -23.71 -16.41
CA LEU A 91 4.07 -24.14 -17.62
C LEU A 91 4.92 -24.97 -18.59
N THR A 92 6.24 -24.98 -18.44
CA THR A 92 7.14 -25.82 -19.26
C THR A 92 7.26 -27.25 -18.75
N ILE A 93 6.72 -27.56 -17.57
CA ILE A 93 6.68 -28.91 -17.02
C ILE A 93 5.69 -29.75 -17.86
N PRO A 94 6.13 -30.83 -18.53
CA PRO A 94 5.22 -31.69 -19.28
C PRO A 94 4.19 -32.33 -18.35
N VAL A 95 2.90 -32.27 -18.72
CA VAL A 95 1.79 -32.85 -17.94
C VAL A 95 1.97 -34.37 -17.70
N SER A 96 2.74 -35.06 -18.54
CA SER A 96 3.03 -36.49 -18.43
C SER A 96 4.00 -36.88 -17.30
N MET A 97 4.55 -35.92 -16.55
CA MET A 97 5.43 -36.22 -15.40
C MET A 97 4.67 -36.45 -14.09
N VAL A 98 3.37 -36.18 -14.04
CA VAL A 98 2.52 -36.69 -12.97
C VAL A 98 2.22 -38.14 -13.33
N ALA A 99 3.10 -39.04 -12.90
CA ALA A 99 2.83 -40.47 -12.93
C ALA A 99 1.50 -40.70 -12.20
N SER A 100 0.56 -41.34 -12.90
CA SER A 100 -0.62 -41.92 -12.26
C SER A 100 -0.14 -42.85 -11.15
N GLU A 101 -0.69 -42.68 -9.96
CA GLU A 101 -0.78 -43.77 -8.98
C GLU A 101 -1.69 -44.88 -9.52
#